data_AF-A0A1F3TT15-F1
#
_entry.id   AF-A0A1F3TT15-F1
#
_cell.length_a   1.000
_cell.length_b   1.000
_cell.length_c   1.000
_cell.angle_alpha   90.00
_cell.angle_beta   90.00
_cell.angle_gamma   90.00
#
_symmetry.space_group_name_H-M   'P 1'
#
loop_
_entity.id
_entity.type
_entity.pdbx_description
1 polymer ?
#
loop_
_entity_poly.entity_id
_entity_poly.type
_entity_poly.pdbx_seq_one_letter_code
_entity_poly.pdbx_strand_id
1 'polypeptide(L)'
;MQKNDSFSNILFNILIPVLILNKGHKLGLEPHYAVIIALAFPVYFSVQSLRETKKINFIAVLGLMNVLVSGALTLLALGGIWFAIKEAAFPLLIGVFVLISSWTTKPFFKTLFMNPSTFDIAKIESKLETETNRQRFHQLMKHTTQLLSVSFLMSALLNFGLALKIFEPLAESLTDSQKQELLNQQLGQMTLYSLVVILVPSILFLGGIMFYTFRRIHQLTGLTTEELIIKS
;
A
#
# COMPACT_ATOMS: atom_id res chain seq x y z
N MET A 1 -21.88 -7.88 10.71
CA MET A 1 -21.20 -8.96 11.46
C MET A 1 -19.77 -9.04 10.95
N GLN A 2 -18.81 -8.61 11.75
CA GLN A 2 -17.43 -8.36 11.31
C GLN A 2 -16.50 -8.69 12.48
N LYS A 3 -16.06 -9.95 12.60
CA LYS A 3 -15.01 -10.38 13.55
C LYS A 3 -14.61 -11.84 13.32
N ASN A 4 -13.76 -12.10 12.32
CA ASN A 4 -12.71 -13.16 12.33
C ASN A 4 -12.11 -13.46 10.95
N ASP A 5 -12.70 -13.01 9.85
CA ASP A 5 -12.22 -13.45 8.53
C ASP A 5 -11.18 -12.52 7.87
N SER A 6 -10.67 -11.49 8.56
CA SER A 6 -9.98 -10.42 7.84
C SER A 6 -8.66 -10.86 7.18
N PHE A 7 -7.81 -11.64 7.86
CA PHE A 7 -6.52 -12.04 7.28
C PHE A 7 -6.67 -13.22 6.31
N SER A 8 -7.48 -14.22 6.65
CA SER A 8 -7.79 -15.33 5.75
C SER A 8 -8.48 -14.84 4.48
N ASN A 9 -9.48 -13.96 4.56
CA ASN A 9 -10.13 -13.42 3.35
C ASN A 9 -9.19 -12.57 2.51
N ILE A 10 -8.30 -11.76 3.12
CA ILE A 10 -7.29 -11.01 2.37
C ILE A 10 -6.36 -11.99 1.63
N LEU A 11 -5.88 -13.02 2.32
CA LEU A 11 -4.99 -14.01 1.74
C LEU A 11 -5.69 -14.79 0.61
N PHE A 12 -6.92 -15.25 0.81
CA PHE A 12 -7.71 -15.91 -0.23
C PHE A 12 -7.98 -15.00 -1.44
N ASN A 13 -8.32 -13.73 -1.21
CA ASN A 13 -8.57 -12.76 -2.28
C ASN A 13 -7.31 -12.39 -3.07
N ILE A 14 -6.11 -12.62 -2.53
CA ILE A 14 -4.83 -12.44 -3.23
C ILE A 14 -4.38 -13.73 -3.90
N LEU A 15 -4.48 -14.87 -3.20
CA LEU A 15 -4.03 -16.16 -3.69
C LEU A 15 -4.87 -16.67 -4.86
N ILE A 16 -6.20 -16.46 -4.85
CA ILE A 16 -7.08 -16.91 -5.93
C ILE A 16 -6.69 -16.26 -7.28
N PRO A 17 -6.59 -14.93 -7.40
CA PRO A 17 -6.11 -14.30 -8.63
C PRO A 17 -4.71 -14.76 -9.04
N VAL A 18 -3.77 -14.92 -8.10
CA VAL A 18 -2.41 -15.41 -8.40
C VAL A 18 -2.44 -16.84 -8.95
N LEU A 19 -3.30 -17.71 -8.40
CA LEU A 19 -3.48 -19.07 -8.91
C LEU A 19 -4.12 -19.06 -10.30
N ILE A 20 -5.09 -18.18 -10.56
CA ILE A 20 -5.69 -18.01 -11.89
C ILE A 20 -4.64 -17.54 -12.90
N LEU A 21 -3.79 -16.58 -12.55
CA LEU A 21 -2.70 -16.10 -13.41
C LEU A 21 -1.67 -17.20 -13.70
N ASN A 22 -1.26 -17.95 -12.68
CA ASN A 22 -0.18 -18.95 -12.80
C ASN A 22 -0.64 -20.29 -13.39
N LYS A 23 -1.90 -20.69 -13.15
CA LYS A 23 -2.41 -22.02 -13.50
C LYS A 23 -3.57 -21.98 -14.51
N GLY A 24 -4.07 -20.80 -14.88
CA GLY A 24 -5.17 -20.67 -15.84
C GLY A 24 -4.90 -21.39 -17.16
N HIS A 25 -3.70 -21.24 -17.71
CA HIS A 25 -3.32 -21.91 -18.95
C HIS A 25 -3.33 -23.45 -18.84
N LYS A 26 -2.94 -24.00 -17.68
CA LYS A 26 -3.01 -25.46 -17.42
C LYS A 26 -4.44 -25.99 -17.35
N LEU A 27 -5.43 -25.11 -17.16
CA LEU A 27 -6.86 -25.41 -17.16
C LEU A 27 -7.52 -25.12 -18.53
N GLY A 28 -6.73 -24.80 -19.56
CA GLY A 28 -7.21 -24.49 -20.90
C GLY A 28 -7.72 -23.05 -21.08
N LEU A 29 -7.47 -22.15 -20.12
CA LEU A 29 -7.78 -20.73 -20.28
C LEU A 29 -6.71 -20.04 -21.13
N GLU A 30 -7.14 -19.30 -22.15
CA GLU A 30 -6.20 -18.45 -22.90
C GLU A 30 -5.61 -17.38 -21.98
N PRO A 31 -4.31 -17.02 -22.15
CA PRO A 31 -3.60 -16.12 -21.24
C PRO A 31 -4.29 -14.78 -20.99
N HIS A 32 -4.95 -14.21 -22.01
CA HIS A 32 -5.67 -12.94 -21.89
C HIS A 32 -6.93 -13.05 -21.01
N TYR A 33 -7.66 -14.18 -21.08
CA TYR A 33 -8.81 -14.39 -20.20
C TYR A 33 -8.39 -14.56 -18.73
N ALA A 34 -7.24 -15.19 -18.48
CA ALA A 34 -6.71 -15.31 -17.12
C ALA A 34 -6.44 -13.92 -16.48
N VAL A 35 -5.90 -12.98 -17.25
CA VAL A 35 -5.70 -11.58 -16.82
C VAL A 35 -7.04 -10.90 -16.55
N ILE A 36 -7.97 -10.97 -17.50
CA ILE A 36 -9.29 -10.31 -17.36
C ILE A 36 -10.01 -10.81 -16.11
N ILE A 37 -10.04 -12.13 -15.90
CA ILE A 37 -10.69 -12.73 -14.73
C ILE A 37 -9.98 -12.32 -13.44
N ALA A 38 -8.65 -12.40 -13.38
CA ALA A 38 -7.89 -12.04 -12.19
C ALA A 38 -8.07 -10.56 -11.80
N LEU A 39 -8.15 -9.65 -12.78
CA LEU A 39 -8.36 -8.22 -12.55
C LEU A 39 -9.83 -7.86 -12.29
N ALA A 40 -10.78 -8.67 -12.76
CA ALA A 40 -12.21 -8.44 -12.50
C ALA A 40 -12.54 -8.50 -11.00
N PHE A 41 -11.86 -9.34 -10.22
CA PHE A 41 -12.04 -9.42 -8.75
C PHE A 41 -11.79 -8.06 -8.05
N PRO A 42 -10.58 -7.48 -8.11
CA PRO A 42 -10.31 -6.19 -7.44
C PRO A 42 -11.14 -5.04 -8.03
N VAL A 43 -11.44 -5.06 -9.34
CA VAL A 43 -12.32 -4.05 -9.95
C VAL A 43 -13.74 -4.15 -9.38
N TYR A 44 -14.31 -5.35 -9.31
CA TYR A 44 -15.65 -5.58 -8.76
C TYR A 44 -15.75 -5.11 -7.31
N PHE A 45 -14.79 -5.49 -6.45
CA PHE A 45 -14.77 -5.04 -5.06
C PHE A 45 -14.61 -3.52 -4.93
N SER A 46 -13.79 -2.90 -5.79
CA SER A 46 -13.62 -1.45 -5.81
C SER A 46 -14.92 -0.72 -6.18
N VAL A 47 -15.64 -1.22 -7.20
CA VAL A 47 -16.92 -0.65 -7.65
C VAL A 47 -18.01 -0.83 -6.58
N GLN A 48 -18.09 -2.01 -5.97
CA GLN A 48 -19.06 -2.26 -4.90
C GLN A 48 -18.83 -1.34 -3.70
N SER A 49 -17.57 -1.18 -3.26
CA SER A 49 -17.21 -0.26 -2.19
C SER A 49 -17.59 1.20 -2.51
N LEU A 50 -17.42 1.61 -3.78
CA LEU A 50 -17.79 2.96 -4.21
C LEU A 50 -19.32 3.17 -4.20
N ARG A 51 -20.09 2.14 -4.58
CA ARG A 51 -21.56 2.17 -4.55
C ARG A 51 -22.12 2.26 -3.13
N GLU A 52 -21.54 1.51 -2.20
CA GLU A 52 -21.98 1.48 -0.80
C GLU A 52 -21.63 2.77 -0.05
N THR A 53 -20.41 3.28 -0.25
CA THR A 53 -19.92 4.45 0.51
C THR A 53 -20.28 5.78 -0.14
N LYS A 54 -20.61 5.81 -1.44
CA LYS A 54 -20.82 7.01 -2.28
C LYS A 54 -19.71 8.06 -2.17
N LYS A 55 -18.53 7.69 -1.68
CA LYS A 55 -17.39 8.58 -1.46
C LYS A 55 -16.21 8.05 -2.26
N ILE A 56 -15.68 8.88 -3.15
CA ILE A 56 -14.45 8.56 -3.87
C ILE A 56 -13.31 8.64 -2.85
N ASN A 57 -12.75 7.47 -2.50
CA ASN A 57 -11.57 7.37 -1.67
C ASN A 57 -10.32 7.36 -2.58
N PHE A 58 -9.40 8.29 -2.36
CA PHE A 58 -8.14 8.38 -3.12
C PHE A 58 -7.36 7.05 -3.10
N ILE A 59 -7.41 6.30 -2.00
CA ILE A 59 -6.80 4.96 -1.88
C ILE A 59 -7.46 3.96 -2.85
N ALA A 60 -8.79 3.97 -2.96
CA ALA A 60 -9.51 3.08 -3.87
C ALA A 60 -9.25 3.43 -5.35
N VAL A 61 -9.17 4.72 -5.67
CA VAL A 61 -8.80 5.20 -7.02
C VAL A 61 -7.39 4.75 -7.38
N LEU A 62 -6.42 4.94 -6.49
CA LEU A 62 -5.06 4.47 -6.72
C LEU A 62 -4.99 2.95 -6.86
N GLY A 63 -5.72 2.19 -6.03
CA GLY A 63 -5.80 0.74 -6.15
C GLY A 63 -6.35 0.28 -7.50
N LEU A 64 -7.42 0.92 -7.97
CA LEU A 64 -7.99 0.64 -9.28
C LEU A 64 -7.02 0.97 -10.42
N MET A 65 -6.37 2.14 -10.36
CA MET A 65 -5.34 2.53 -11.33
C MET A 65 -4.19 1.52 -11.37
N ASN A 66 -3.75 1.01 -10.22
CA ASN A 66 -2.67 0.02 -10.14
C ASN A 66 -2.99 -1.26 -10.89
N VAL A 67 -4.21 -1.76 -10.69
CA VAL A 67 -4.74 -2.97 -11.33
C VAL A 67 -4.90 -2.76 -12.84
N LEU A 68 -5.45 -1.61 -13.25
CA LEU A 68 -5.66 -1.30 -14.67
C LEU A 68 -4.34 -1.18 -15.44
N VAL A 69 -3.33 -0.50 -14.88
CA VAL A 69 -2.03 -0.38 -15.55
C VAL A 69 -1.33 -1.74 -15.67
N SER A 70 -1.40 -2.59 -14.62
CA SER A 70 -0.90 -3.98 -14.72
C SER A 70 -1.57 -4.75 -15.86
N GLY A 71 -2.90 -4.69 -15.94
CA GLY A 71 -3.64 -5.37 -17.01
C GLY A 71 -3.27 -4.86 -18.40
N ALA A 72 -3.18 -3.54 -18.56
CA ALA A 72 -2.80 -2.94 -19.83
C ALA A 72 -1.39 -3.38 -20.26
N LEU A 73 -0.40 -3.34 -19.36
CA LEU A 73 0.96 -3.77 -19.68
C LEU A 73 1.02 -5.25 -20.07
N THR A 74 0.29 -6.12 -19.38
CA THR A 74 0.24 -7.55 -19.71
C THR A 74 -0.44 -7.80 -21.07
N LEU A 75 -1.59 -7.17 -21.33
CA LEU A 75 -2.32 -7.34 -22.59
C LEU A 75 -1.52 -6.81 -23.79
N LEU A 76 -0.78 -5.73 -23.60
CA LEU A 76 0.11 -5.14 -24.62
C LEU A 76 1.47 -5.85 -24.73
N ALA A 77 1.70 -6.91 -23.95
CA ALA A 77 2.97 -7.65 -23.89
C ALA A 77 4.20 -6.77 -23.58
N LEU A 78 4.02 -5.69 -22.80
CA LEU A 78 5.07 -4.77 -22.41
C LEU A 78 5.79 -5.27 -21.14
N GLY A 79 6.87 -6.02 -21.31
CA GLY A 79 7.67 -6.57 -20.21
C GLY A 79 8.73 -5.61 -19.63
N GLY A 80 9.47 -6.12 -18.65
CA GLY A 80 10.69 -5.49 -18.13
C GLY A 80 10.48 -4.16 -17.42
N ILE A 81 11.18 -3.13 -17.89
CA ILE A 81 11.29 -1.81 -17.22
C ILE A 81 9.94 -1.13 -17.00
N TRP A 82 8.96 -1.36 -17.87
CA TRP A 82 7.62 -0.77 -17.73
C TRP A 82 6.90 -1.25 -16.48
N PHE A 83 7.02 -2.54 -16.14
CA PHE A 83 6.52 -3.07 -14.87
C PHE A 83 7.29 -2.48 -13.68
N ALA A 84 8.62 -2.35 -13.78
CA ALA A 84 9.40 -1.77 -12.69
C ALA A 84 9.01 -0.31 -12.39
N ILE A 85 8.87 0.52 -13.43
CA ILE A 85 8.39 1.90 -13.29
C ILE A 85 7.00 1.91 -12.65
N LYS A 86 6.09 1.04 -13.13
CA LYS A 86 4.72 0.94 -12.64
C LYS A 86 4.65 0.55 -11.16
N GLU A 87 5.39 -0.46 -10.72
CA GLU A 87 5.38 -0.95 -9.34
C GLU A 87 6.01 0.07 -8.38
N ALA A 88 7.01 0.83 -8.83
CA ALA A 88 7.62 1.91 -8.04
C ALA A 88 6.76 3.18 -7.99
N ALA A 89 5.94 3.44 -9.01
CA ALA A 89 5.18 4.67 -9.15
C ALA A 89 4.20 4.90 -7.98
N PHE A 90 3.48 3.85 -7.56
CA PHE A 90 2.47 4.00 -6.50
C PHE A 90 3.07 4.39 -5.15
N PRO A 91 4.04 3.65 -4.58
CA PRO A 91 4.70 4.06 -3.35
C PRO A 91 5.37 5.43 -3.48
N LEU A 92 5.97 5.75 -4.64
CA LEU A 92 6.60 7.05 -4.86
C LEU A 92 5.59 8.20 -4.82
N LEU A 93 4.47 8.08 -5.54
CA LEU A 93 3.40 9.09 -5.53
C LEU A 93 2.82 9.29 -4.13
N ILE A 94 2.60 8.20 -3.38
CA ILE A 94 2.15 8.28 -1.99
C ILE A 94 3.23 8.95 -1.14
N GLY A 95 4.50 8.56 -1.28
CA GLY A 95 5.61 9.13 -0.54
C GLY A 95 5.76 10.64 -0.76
N VAL A 96 5.62 11.10 -2.00
CA VAL A 96 5.62 12.53 -2.35
C VAL A 96 4.42 13.25 -1.74
N PHE A 97 3.21 12.68 -1.84
CA PHE A 97 2.02 13.25 -1.22
C PHE A 97 2.18 13.38 0.31
N VAL A 98 2.68 12.32 0.96
CA VAL A 98 2.97 12.30 2.40
C VAL A 98 4.03 13.36 2.74
N LEU A 99 5.08 13.50 1.95
CA LEU A 99 6.10 14.52 2.16
C LEU A 99 5.48 15.92 2.12
N ILE A 100 4.76 16.25 1.04
CA ILE A 100 4.10 17.54 0.86
C ILE A 100 3.13 17.82 2.03
N SER A 101 2.39 16.80 2.48
CA SER A 101 1.48 16.94 3.61
C SER A 101 2.18 17.37 4.91
N SER A 102 3.47 17.06 5.08
CA SER A 102 4.22 17.35 6.31
C SER A 102 4.34 18.85 6.62
N TRP A 103 4.21 19.72 5.61
CA TRP A 103 4.21 21.17 5.78
C TRP A 103 2.81 21.79 5.89
N THR A 104 1.76 20.98 5.81
CA THR A 104 0.38 21.45 5.96
C THR A 104 -0.04 21.52 7.43
N THR A 105 -1.19 22.13 7.70
CA THR A 105 -1.80 22.18 9.05
C THR A 105 -2.24 20.81 9.55
N LYS A 106 -2.36 19.81 8.65
CA LYS A 106 -2.78 18.45 8.94
C LYS A 106 -1.81 17.44 8.32
N PRO A 107 -0.60 17.25 8.90
CA PRO A 107 0.35 16.27 8.42
C PRO A 107 -0.29 14.88 8.32
N PHE A 108 0.00 14.14 7.25
CA PHE A 108 -0.69 12.89 6.93
C PHE A 108 -0.62 11.86 8.07
N PHE A 109 0.52 11.79 8.78
CA PHE A 109 0.64 10.91 9.93
C PHE A 109 -0.39 11.25 11.02
N LYS A 110 -0.56 12.54 11.34
CA LYS A 110 -1.55 12.99 12.33
C LYS A 110 -2.96 12.59 11.90
N THR A 111 -3.32 12.81 10.65
CA THR A 111 -4.68 12.48 10.16
C THR A 111 -4.97 10.99 10.10
N LEU A 112 -3.96 10.17 9.78
CA LEU A 112 -4.14 8.74 9.61
C LEU A 112 -4.12 8.01 10.96
N PHE A 113 -3.10 8.29 11.78
CA PHE A 113 -2.84 7.54 13.00
C PHE A 113 -3.40 8.20 14.25
N MET A 114 -3.50 9.53 14.30
CA MET A 114 -4.05 10.26 15.45
C MET A 114 -5.49 10.70 15.18
N ASN A 115 -6.35 9.75 14.82
CA ASN A 115 -7.75 10.03 14.57
C ASN A 115 -8.55 10.06 15.91
N PRO A 116 -9.58 10.92 16.05
CA PRO A 116 -10.41 11.00 17.26
C PRO A 116 -11.27 9.78 17.55
N SER A 117 -11.37 8.82 16.61
CA SER A 117 -12.10 7.57 16.81
C SER A 117 -11.26 6.51 17.52
N THR A 118 -9.94 6.69 17.58
CA THR A 118 -8.99 5.75 18.21
C THR A 118 -8.22 6.40 19.35
N PHE A 119 -7.85 7.67 19.21
CA PHE A 119 -7.02 8.38 20.18
C PHE A 119 -7.76 9.56 20.83
N ASP A 120 -7.52 9.77 22.13
CA ASP A 120 -8.07 10.90 22.87
C ASP A 120 -7.24 12.17 22.60
N ILE A 121 -7.48 12.77 21.44
CA ILE A 121 -6.76 13.96 20.97
C ILE A 121 -6.96 15.13 21.94
N ALA A 122 -8.13 15.25 22.56
CA ALA A 122 -8.43 16.31 23.51
C ALA A 122 -7.56 16.19 24.78
N LYS A 123 -7.39 14.97 25.29
CA LYS A 123 -6.50 14.69 26.42
C LYS A 123 -5.02 14.92 26.08
N ILE A 124 -4.60 14.58 24.87
CA ILE A 124 -3.23 14.86 24.40
C ILE A 124 -3.01 16.37 24.35
N GLU A 125 -3.92 17.12 23.73
CA GLU A 125 -3.80 18.58 23.58
C GLU A 125 -3.94 19.33 24.91
N SER A 126 -4.70 18.81 25.88
CA SER A 126 -4.81 19.41 27.22
C SER A 126 -3.55 19.21 28.07
N LYS A 127 -2.79 18.14 27.84
CA LYS A 127 -1.49 17.88 28.49
C LYS A 127 -0.32 18.66 27.88
N LEU A 128 -0.52 19.35 26.76
CA LEU A 128 0.45 20.29 26.19
C LEU A 128 0.28 21.66 26.86
N GLU A 129 0.75 21.77 28.11
CA GLU A 129 0.55 22.92 29.01
C GLU A 129 1.26 24.20 28.55
N THR A 130 2.36 24.07 27.80
CA THR A 130 3.16 25.20 27.34
C THR A 130 3.12 25.36 25.83
N GLU A 131 3.23 26.60 25.35
CA GLU A 131 3.35 26.89 23.91
C GLU A 131 4.56 26.18 23.29
N THR A 132 5.66 26.07 24.04
CA THR A 132 6.84 25.28 23.66
C THR A 132 6.50 23.81 23.41
N ASN A 133 5.71 23.17 24.28
CA ASN A 133 5.32 21.77 24.10
C ASN A 133 4.37 21.60 22.91
N ARG A 134 3.45 22.55 22.68
CA ARG A 134 2.60 22.56 21.48
C ARG A 134 3.43 22.63 20.20
N GLN A 135 4.39 23.55 20.14
CA GLN A 135 5.30 23.66 19.00
C GLN A 135 6.13 22.39 18.78
N ARG A 136 6.67 21.80 19.84
CA ARG A 136 7.39 20.51 19.77
C ARG A 136 6.50 19.37 19.27
N PHE A 137 5.24 19.32 19.69
CA PHE A 137 4.28 18.34 19.18
C PHE A 137 4.00 18.54 17.69
N HIS A 138 3.80 19.78 17.24
CA HIS A 138 3.64 20.08 15.80
C HIS A 138 4.88 19.68 14.99
N GLN A 139 6.08 19.98 15.49
CA GLN A 139 7.34 19.57 14.86
C GLN A 139 7.50 18.05 14.83
N LEU A 140 7.10 17.35 15.89
CA LEU A 140 7.07 15.89 15.93
C LEU A 140 6.16 15.34 14.84
N MET A 141 4.93 15.85 14.70
CA MET A 141 4.00 15.40 13.65
C MET A 141 4.56 15.61 12.24
N LYS A 142 5.20 16.76 12.00
CA LYS A 142 5.90 17.03 10.74
C LYS A 142 7.02 16.02 10.50
N HIS A 143 7.91 15.84 11.48
CA HIS A 143 9.06 14.96 11.36
C HIS A 143 8.66 13.49 11.16
N THR A 144 7.67 13.02 11.93
CA THR A 144 7.12 11.68 11.77
C THR A 144 6.50 11.49 10.38
N THR A 145 5.81 12.50 9.85
CA THR A 145 5.27 12.46 8.47
C THR A 145 6.39 12.40 7.43
N GLN A 146 7.52 13.09 7.65
CA GLN A 146 8.70 13.00 6.78
C GLN A 146 9.34 11.61 6.85
N LEU A 147 9.48 11.01 8.04
CA LEU A 147 9.96 9.63 8.19
C LEU A 147 9.05 8.63 7.47
N LEU A 148 7.73 8.83 7.53
CA LEU A 148 6.76 8.02 6.80
C LEU A 148 6.91 8.20 5.27
N SER A 149 7.21 9.39 4.78
CA SER A 149 7.53 9.59 3.36
C SER A 149 8.78 8.81 2.93
N VAL A 150 9.82 8.82 3.77
CA VAL A 150 11.06 8.06 3.50
C VAL A 150 10.78 6.56 3.45
N SER A 151 9.89 6.02 4.28
CA SER A 151 9.54 4.60 4.20
C SER A 151 8.80 4.25 2.89
N PHE A 152 7.96 5.16 2.37
CA PHE A 152 7.36 5.00 1.05
C PHE A 152 8.39 5.07 -0.09
N LEU A 153 9.40 5.95 0.01
CA LEU A 153 10.50 5.99 -0.94
C LEU A 153 11.31 4.68 -0.93
N MET A 154 11.64 4.17 0.26
CA MET A 154 12.29 2.85 0.41
C MET A 154 11.43 1.74 -0.20
N SER A 155 10.12 1.76 0.03
CA SER A 155 9.18 0.82 -0.60
C SER A 155 9.19 0.94 -2.13
N ALA A 156 9.24 2.15 -2.70
CA ALA A 156 9.36 2.35 -4.14
C ALA A 156 10.63 1.72 -4.71
N LEU A 157 11.77 1.91 -4.03
CA LEU A 157 13.06 1.33 -4.44
C LEU A 157 13.03 -0.21 -4.38
N LEU A 158 12.47 -0.78 -3.32
CA LEU A 158 12.30 -2.23 -3.19
C LEU A 158 11.38 -2.79 -4.28
N ASN A 159 10.27 -2.11 -4.58
CA ASN A 159 9.37 -2.48 -5.67
C ASN A 159 10.09 -2.44 -7.02
N PHE A 160 10.80 -1.35 -7.31
CA PHE A 160 11.55 -1.21 -8.55
C PHE A 160 12.60 -2.31 -8.72
N GLY A 161 13.42 -2.54 -7.69
CA GLY A 161 14.48 -3.55 -7.72
C GLY A 161 13.94 -4.97 -7.83
N LEU A 162 12.86 -5.29 -7.11
CA LEU A 162 12.21 -6.60 -7.19
C LEU A 162 11.59 -6.82 -8.57
N ALA A 163 10.90 -5.82 -9.11
CA ALA A 163 10.29 -5.89 -10.43
C ALA A 163 11.34 -6.06 -11.54
N LEU A 164 12.47 -5.36 -11.49
CA LEU A 164 13.58 -5.58 -12.43
C LEU A 164 14.11 -7.02 -12.40
N LYS A 165 14.08 -7.67 -11.24
CA LYS A 165 14.52 -9.06 -11.09
C LYS A 165 13.49 -10.06 -11.60
N ILE A 166 12.20 -9.77 -11.48
CA ILE A 166 11.12 -10.71 -11.82
C ILE A 166 10.67 -10.58 -13.27
N PHE A 167 10.57 -9.36 -13.80
CA PHE A 167 10.12 -9.11 -15.16
C PHE A 167 11.30 -9.20 -16.13
N GLU A 168 11.68 -10.42 -16.49
CA GLU A 168 12.75 -10.67 -17.46
C GLU A 168 12.34 -10.26 -18.89
N PRO A 169 13.30 -9.85 -19.74
CA PRO A 169 13.04 -9.53 -21.14
C PRO A 169 12.38 -10.70 -21.88
N LEU A 170 11.36 -10.39 -22.66
CA LEU A 170 10.62 -11.37 -23.45
C LEU A 170 11.38 -11.63 -24.75
N ALA A 171 11.67 -12.90 -25.06
CA ALA A 171 12.32 -13.26 -26.31
C ALA A 171 11.44 -12.89 -27.52
N GLU A 172 12.05 -12.26 -28.54
CA GLU A 172 11.33 -11.83 -29.74
C GLU A 172 10.71 -12.99 -30.53
N SER A 173 11.30 -14.19 -30.42
CA SER A 173 10.85 -15.43 -31.05
C SER A 173 9.55 -15.99 -30.48
N LEU A 174 9.05 -15.46 -29.37
CA LEU A 174 7.81 -15.92 -28.73
C LEU A 174 6.59 -15.31 -29.42
N THR A 175 5.53 -16.11 -29.56
CA THR A 175 4.21 -15.61 -29.96
C THR A 175 3.62 -14.74 -28.85
N ASP A 176 2.66 -13.87 -29.19
CA ASP A 176 2.03 -12.98 -28.21
C ASP A 176 1.35 -13.74 -27.07
N SER A 177 0.76 -14.91 -27.36
CA SER A 177 0.17 -15.78 -26.34
C SER A 177 1.22 -16.32 -25.36
N GLN A 178 2.39 -16.74 -25.87
CA GLN A 178 3.50 -17.21 -25.02
C GLN A 178 4.09 -16.08 -24.18
N LYS A 179 4.22 -14.87 -24.75
CA LYS A 179 4.64 -13.67 -24.02
C LYS A 179 3.67 -13.33 -22.89
N GLN A 180 2.37 -13.39 -23.15
CA GLN A 180 1.34 -13.16 -22.14
C GLN A 180 1.35 -14.22 -21.03
N GLU A 181 1.53 -15.49 -21.36
CA GLU A 181 1.65 -16.56 -20.35
C GLU A 181 2.84 -16.31 -19.41
N LEU A 182 4.01 -15.97 -19.97
CA LEU A 182 5.20 -15.67 -19.18
C LEU A 182 4.99 -14.44 -18.29
N LEU A 183 4.39 -13.36 -18.82
CA LEU A 183 4.04 -12.18 -18.04
C LEU A 183 3.05 -12.48 -16.91
N ASN A 184 2.08 -13.36 -17.12
CA ASN A 184 1.14 -13.80 -16.07
C ASN A 184 1.89 -14.51 -14.93
N GLN A 185 2.84 -15.38 -15.27
CA GLN A 185 3.67 -16.07 -14.29
C GLN A 185 4.56 -15.08 -13.51
N GLN A 186 5.18 -14.14 -14.21
CA GLN A 186 6.00 -13.08 -13.59
C GLN A 186 5.16 -12.19 -12.67
N LEU A 187 3.93 -11.81 -13.08
CA LEU A 187 3.02 -11.02 -12.24
C LEU A 187 2.59 -11.79 -10.98
N GLY A 188 2.32 -13.10 -11.11
CA GLY A 188 2.05 -13.98 -9.98
C GLY A 188 3.22 -14.07 -9.01
N GLN A 189 4.44 -14.21 -9.53
CA GLN A 189 5.67 -14.17 -8.71
C GLN A 189 5.85 -12.82 -8.02
N MET A 190 5.72 -11.71 -8.75
CA MET A 190 5.83 -10.36 -8.21
C MET A 190 4.90 -10.18 -7.01
N THR A 191 3.65 -10.61 -7.14
CA THR A 191 2.65 -10.55 -6.06
C THR A 191 3.11 -11.32 -4.82
N LEU A 192 3.59 -12.56 -4.99
CA LEU A 192 4.02 -13.41 -3.87
C LEU A 192 5.28 -12.89 -3.18
N TYR A 193 6.32 -12.54 -3.96
CA TYR A 193 7.56 -12.02 -3.39
C TYR A 193 7.35 -10.68 -2.69
N SER A 194 6.42 -9.84 -3.19
CA SER A 194 6.09 -8.55 -2.57
C SER A 194 5.55 -8.69 -1.15
N LEU A 195 4.83 -9.78 -0.84
CA LEU A 195 4.34 -10.05 0.51
C LEU A 195 5.46 -10.20 1.56
N VAL A 196 6.67 -10.52 1.12
CA VAL A 196 7.83 -10.65 2.02
C VAL A 196 8.77 -9.49 1.82
N VAL A 197 9.27 -9.28 0.59
CA VAL A 197 10.34 -8.33 0.29
C VAL A 197 9.93 -6.88 0.50
N ILE A 198 8.65 -6.54 0.34
CA ILE A 198 8.16 -5.17 0.47
C ILE A 198 7.35 -5.01 1.75
N LEU A 199 6.36 -5.89 1.97
CA LEU A 199 5.43 -5.74 3.09
C LEU A 199 6.13 -5.88 4.45
N VAL A 200 7.03 -6.85 4.63
CA VAL A 200 7.71 -7.06 5.92
C VAL A 200 8.58 -5.85 6.29
N PRO A 201 9.49 -5.34 5.43
CA PRO A 201 10.21 -4.10 5.72
C PRO A 201 9.28 -2.91 5.97
N SER A 202 8.19 -2.78 5.21
CA SER A 202 7.24 -1.68 5.38
C SER A 202 6.58 -1.70 6.77
N ILE A 203 6.19 -2.89 7.25
CA ILE A 203 5.64 -3.07 8.60
C ILE A 203 6.68 -2.72 9.67
N LEU A 204 7.94 -3.14 9.49
CA LEU A 204 9.02 -2.82 10.42
C LEU A 204 9.29 -1.31 10.49
N PHE A 205 9.35 -0.63 9.34
CA PHE A 205 9.49 0.82 9.29
C PHE A 205 8.31 1.51 9.98
N LEU A 206 7.08 1.11 9.66
CA LEU A 206 5.90 1.70 10.29
C LEU A 206 5.89 1.47 11.81
N GLY A 207 6.19 0.26 12.27
CA GLY A 207 6.31 -0.06 13.69
C GLY A 207 7.37 0.79 14.38
N GLY A 208 8.54 0.98 13.76
CA GLY A 208 9.59 1.87 14.27
C GLY A 208 9.15 3.34 14.35
N ILE A 209 8.46 3.85 13.33
CA ILE A 209 7.92 5.21 13.30
C ILE A 209 6.86 5.41 14.40
N MET A 210 5.97 4.44 14.58
CA MET A 210 4.92 4.47 15.60
C MET A 210 5.55 4.45 17.00
N PHE A 211 6.48 3.53 17.25
CA PHE A 211 7.20 3.43 18.52
C PHE A 211 7.95 4.73 18.85
N TYR A 212 8.69 5.28 17.88
CA TYR A 212 9.35 6.57 18.01
C TYR A 212 8.35 7.67 18.38
N THR A 213 7.23 7.75 17.67
CA THR A 213 6.26 8.83 17.85
C THR A 213 5.56 8.76 19.20
N PHE A 214 5.09 7.58 19.61
CA PHE A 214 4.44 7.43 20.92
C PHE A 214 5.39 7.67 22.08
N ARG A 215 6.65 7.24 21.97
CA ARG A 215 7.68 7.56 22.96
C ARG A 215 7.90 9.07 23.09
N ARG A 216 7.92 9.79 21.96
CA ARG A 216 8.05 11.25 21.96
C ARG A 216 6.81 11.96 22.49
N ILE A 217 5.61 11.46 22.19
CA ILE A 217 4.37 12.00 22.76
C ILE A 217 4.39 11.84 24.28
N HIS A 218 4.74 10.65 24.79
CA HIS A 218 4.88 10.41 26.23
C HIS A 218 5.87 11.39 26.88
N GLN A 219 7.00 11.69 26.25
CA GLN A 219 7.96 12.69 26.74
C GLN A 219 7.41 14.12 26.79
N LEU A 220 6.42 14.45 25.94
CA LEU A 220 5.82 15.79 25.88
C LEU A 220 4.60 15.94 26.80
N THR A 221 3.86 14.86 27.05
CA THR A 221 2.56 14.90 27.75
C THR A 221 2.51 14.10 29.05
N GLY A 222 3.49 13.22 29.29
CA GLY A 222 3.51 12.25 30.39
C GLY A 222 2.54 11.07 30.22
N LEU A 223 1.73 11.05 29.15
CA LEU A 223 0.70 10.02 28.94
C LEU A 223 1.31 8.71 28.47
N THR A 224 0.94 7.57 29.08
CA THR A 224 1.35 6.25 28.57
C THR A 224 0.59 5.91 27.28
N THR A 225 1.07 4.93 26.52
CA THR A 225 0.42 4.55 25.25
C THR A 225 -1.03 4.11 25.44
N GLU A 226 -1.34 3.44 26.55
CA GLU A 226 -2.69 3.01 26.92
C GLU A 226 -3.60 4.21 27.23
N GLU A 227 -3.04 5.28 27.78
CA GLU A 227 -3.78 6.50 28.09
C GLU A 227 -4.06 7.39 26.88
N LEU A 228 -3.35 7.17 25.78
CA LEU A 228 -3.58 7.85 24.51
C LEU A 228 -4.80 7.28 23.76
N ILE A 229 -5.13 6.00 24.00
CA ILE A 229 -6.19 5.28 23.30
C ILE A 229 -7.52 5.48 24.03
N ILE A 230 -8.60 5.68 23.28
CA ILE A 230 -9.95 5.75 23.85
C ILE A 230 -10.32 4.34 24.36
N LYS A 231 -10.62 4.22 25.65
CA LYS A 231 -11.17 2.99 26.21
C LYS A 231 -12.63 2.85 25.74
N SER A 232 -12.91 1.81 24.96
CA SER A 232 -14.27 1.40 24.57
C SER A 232 -14.99 0.71 25.72
#